data_AF-A0A1W1XXU2-F1
#
_entry.id   AF-A0A1W1XXU2-F1
#
_cell.length_a   1.000
_cell.length_b   1.000
_cell.length_c   1.000
_cell.angle_alpha   90.00
_cell.angle_beta   90.00
_cell.angle_gamma   90.00
#
_symmetry.space_group_name_H-M   'P 1'
#
loop_
_entity.id
_entity.type
_entity.pdbx_description
1 polymer ?
#
loop_
_entity_poly.entity_id
_entity_poly.type
_entity_poly.pdbx_seq_one_letter_code
_entity_poly.pdbx_strand_id
1 'polypeptide(L)'
;MARIIYCHPAKTKYAFHVFTDLDFWDARKILQDLASVRRNFGHSPPGNEFPTQVVLEVAPARVQEVLKRRIRRAIAAPPRHVVIEALLMEGVYEFDTSRYFPERWTRSQREHFLRFRLPTQHGLLSSPYNTYRLEWQGTRVRVVPVKRSTKHDPVIRTRREAKRHLMVPTCF
;
A
#
# COMPACT_ATOMS: atom_id res chain seq x y z
N MET A 1 8.11 10.42 -3.71
CA MET A 1 7.50 10.86 -2.43
C MET A 1 5.99 10.84 -2.60
N ALA A 2 5.23 10.59 -1.54
CA ALA A 2 3.79 10.57 -1.66
C ALA A 2 3.20 11.96 -1.91
N ARG A 3 2.17 11.99 -2.76
CA ARG A 3 1.44 13.18 -3.20
C ARG A 3 0.24 13.45 -2.29
N ILE A 4 -0.19 14.70 -2.27
CA ILE A 4 -1.35 15.19 -1.53
C ILE A 4 -2.21 15.99 -2.50
N ILE A 5 -3.50 15.65 -2.58
CA ILE A 5 -4.54 16.45 -3.25
C ILE A 5 -5.53 16.92 -2.19
N TYR A 6 -5.84 18.20 -2.17
CA TYR A 6 -6.86 18.73 -1.27
C TYR A 6 -8.25 18.42 -1.81
N CYS A 7 -9.14 17.96 -0.95
CA CYS A 7 -10.54 17.87 -1.29
C CYS A 7 -11.12 19.28 -1.44
N HIS A 8 -11.98 19.47 -2.44
CA HIS A 8 -12.64 20.76 -2.63
C HIS A 8 -13.51 21.09 -1.39
N PRO A 9 -13.44 22.31 -0.83
CA PRO A 9 -14.19 22.67 0.39
C PRO A 9 -15.69 22.38 0.31
N ALA A 10 -16.31 22.62 -0.85
CA ALA A 10 -17.73 22.31 -1.09
C ALA A 10 -18.10 20.81 -1.06
N LYS A 11 -17.11 19.91 -1.10
CA LYS A 11 -17.31 18.44 -1.14
C LYS A 11 -16.97 17.76 0.19
N THR A 12 -16.73 18.52 1.26
CA THR A 12 -16.30 17.98 2.54
C THR A 12 -16.91 18.73 3.71
N LYS A 13 -17.16 18.00 4.80
CA LYS A 13 -17.57 18.57 6.10
C LYS A 13 -16.41 18.71 7.10
N TYR A 14 -15.21 18.30 6.68
CA TYR A 14 -14.01 18.25 7.52
C TYR A 14 -13.19 19.54 7.36
N ALA A 15 -12.65 20.05 8.48
CA ALA A 15 -11.75 21.20 8.46
C ALA A 15 -10.44 20.92 7.70
N PHE A 16 -10.04 19.64 7.63
CA PHE A 16 -8.94 19.20 6.77
C PHE A 16 -9.32 17.88 6.10
N HIS A 17 -9.25 17.85 4.78
CA HIS A 17 -9.52 16.66 3.98
C HIS A 17 -8.57 16.63 2.79
N VAL A 18 -7.71 15.61 2.77
CA VAL A 18 -6.79 15.37 1.65
C VAL A 18 -6.84 13.93 1.18
N PHE A 19 -6.55 13.74 -0.10
CA PHE A 19 -6.29 12.45 -0.73
C PHE A 19 -4.78 12.25 -0.88
N THR A 20 -4.30 11.03 -0.75
CA THR A 20 -2.90 10.67 -0.94
C THR A 20 -2.76 9.37 -1.70
N ASP A 21 -1.67 9.26 -2.48
CA ASP A 21 -1.26 8.07 -3.22
C ASP A 21 -0.57 7.01 -2.34
N LEU A 22 -0.52 7.23 -1.01
CA LEU A 22 -0.17 6.18 -0.05
C LEU A 22 -1.29 5.16 0.06
N ASP A 23 -0.93 3.87 0.06
CA ASP A 23 -1.85 2.81 0.45
C ASP A 23 -2.46 3.05 1.84
N PHE A 24 -3.72 2.65 2.01
CA PHE A 24 -4.50 2.83 3.24
C PHE A 24 -3.77 2.35 4.49
N TRP A 25 -3.17 1.16 4.45
CA TRP A 25 -2.48 0.60 5.62
C TRP A 25 -1.17 1.33 5.93
N ASP A 26 -0.51 1.84 4.90
CA ASP A 26 0.72 2.61 5.06
C ASP A 26 0.41 3.98 5.67
N ALA A 27 -0.62 4.65 5.16
CA ALA A 27 -1.12 5.91 5.71
C ALA A 27 -1.55 5.73 7.18
N ARG A 28 -2.34 4.69 7.49
CA ARG A 28 -2.75 4.40 8.87
C ARG A 28 -1.55 4.17 9.79
N LYS A 29 -0.52 3.47 9.32
CA LYS A 29 0.70 3.22 10.11
C LYS A 29 1.50 4.49 10.40
N ILE A 30 1.65 5.39 9.43
CA ILE A 30 2.46 6.61 9.61
C ILE A 30 1.72 7.73 10.33
N LEU A 31 0.40 7.81 10.15
CA LEU A 31 -0.44 8.86 10.74
C LEU A 31 -0.94 8.48 12.12
N GLN A 32 -1.06 7.18 12.43
CA GLN A 32 -1.47 6.67 13.73
C GLN A 32 -2.79 7.29 14.19
N ASP A 33 -2.76 8.06 15.27
CA ASP A 33 -3.87 8.74 15.93
C ASP A 33 -4.00 10.22 15.53
N LEU A 34 -3.11 10.74 14.68
CA LEU A 34 -3.12 12.15 14.30
C LEU A 34 -4.27 12.55 13.38
N ALA A 35 -4.93 11.59 12.71
CA ALA A 35 -6.05 11.85 11.80
C ALA A 35 -6.87 10.59 11.55
N SER A 36 -8.12 10.76 11.12
CA SER A 36 -8.93 9.66 10.61
C SER A 36 -8.48 9.32 9.19
N VAL A 37 -8.04 8.07 8.99
CA VAL A 37 -7.61 7.54 7.69
C VAL A 37 -8.72 6.66 7.13
N ARG A 38 -9.12 6.91 5.88
CA ARG A 38 -10.22 6.20 5.19
C ARG A 38 -9.77 5.76 3.80
N ARG A 39 -10.42 4.73 3.25
CA ARG A 39 -10.21 4.33 1.85
C ARG A 39 -10.93 5.30 0.91
N ASN A 40 -10.35 5.56 -0.25
CA ASN A 40 -10.98 6.30 -1.34
C ASN A 40 -11.49 5.32 -2.38
N PHE A 41 -12.81 5.28 -2.56
CA PHE A 41 -13.48 4.50 -3.61
C PHE A 41 -14.03 5.40 -4.73
N GLY A 42 -13.72 6.70 -4.70
CA GLY A 42 -14.22 7.67 -5.67
C GLY A 42 -13.46 7.63 -7.00
N HIS A 43 -14.02 8.33 -7.99
CA HIS A 43 -13.42 8.51 -9.31
C HIS A 43 -12.75 9.88 -9.50
N SER A 44 -12.91 10.81 -8.53
CA SER A 44 -12.38 12.18 -8.63
C SER A 44 -11.95 12.72 -7.23
N PRO A 45 -10.68 12.51 -6.81
CA PRO A 45 -9.62 11.79 -7.53
C PRO A 45 -9.85 10.26 -7.52
N PRO A 46 -9.34 9.52 -8.52
CA PRO A 46 -9.55 8.09 -8.63
C PRO A 46 -8.87 7.32 -7.50
N GLY A 47 -9.61 6.40 -6.87
CA GLY A 47 -9.11 5.54 -5.79
C GLY A 47 -7.94 4.64 -6.19
N ASN A 48 -7.81 4.30 -7.47
CA ASN A 48 -6.68 3.51 -7.98
C ASN A 48 -5.37 4.31 -8.01
N GLU A 49 -5.43 5.64 -8.02
CA GLU A 49 -4.25 6.51 -7.97
C GLU A 49 -4.06 7.13 -6.57
N PHE A 50 -5.16 7.50 -5.92
CA PHE A 50 -5.20 8.11 -4.60
C PHE A 50 -6.09 7.27 -3.67
N PRO A 51 -5.63 6.10 -3.19
CA PRO A 51 -6.46 5.13 -2.48
C PRO A 51 -6.86 5.55 -1.07
N THR A 52 -6.30 6.64 -0.56
CA THR A 52 -6.47 7.03 0.85
C THR A 52 -6.95 8.46 1.00
N GLN A 53 -7.94 8.63 1.88
CA GLN A 53 -8.40 9.90 2.40
C GLN A 53 -7.87 10.08 3.83
N VAL A 54 -7.41 11.29 4.14
CA VAL A 54 -7.00 11.70 5.48
C VAL A 54 -7.86 12.88 5.90
N VAL A 55 -8.61 12.72 6.98
CA VAL A 55 -9.59 13.71 7.42
C VAL A 55 -9.42 14.08 8.89
N LEU A 56 -9.71 15.35 9.19
CA LEU A 56 -9.82 15.90 10.54
C LEU A 56 -11.06 16.77 10.67
N GLU A 57 -11.80 16.57 11.76
CA GLU A 57 -12.94 17.41 12.11
C GLU A 57 -12.47 18.80 12.55
N VAL A 58 -11.46 18.85 13.42
CA VAL A 58 -10.77 20.07 13.85
C VAL A 58 -9.34 19.99 13.36
N ALA A 59 -8.83 21.05 12.73
CA ALA A 59 -7.53 21.02 12.08
C ALA A 59 -6.58 22.12 12.62
N PRO A 60 -6.01 21.95 13.83
CA PRO A 60 -5.00 22.87 14.33
C PRO A 60 -3.81 22.94 13.36
N ALA A 61 -3.32 24.15 13.06
CA ALA A 61 -2.28 24.36 12.05
C ALA A 61 -1.03 23.49 12.28
N ARG A 62 -0.61 23.35 13.55
CA ARG A 62 0.52 22.49 13.94
C ARG A 62 0.30 21.02 13.58
N VAL A 63 -0.91 20.50 13.77
CA VAL A 63 -1.24 19.10 13.43
C VAL A 63 -1.26 18.90 11.92
N GLN A 64 -1.84 19.85 11.18
CA GLN A 64 -1.84 19.82 9.71
C GLN A 64 -0.42 19.75 9.14
N GLU A 65 0.50 20.57 9.66
CA GLU A 65 1.89 20.57 9.20
C GLU A 65 2.62 19.26 9.53
N VAL A 66 2.36 18.68 10.70
CA VAL A 66 2.89 17.35 11.05
C VAL A 66 2.37 16.27 10.08
N LEU A 67 1.06 16.27 9.78
CA LEU A 67 0.44 15.33 8.84
C LEU A 67 1.06 15.47 7.45
N LYS A 68 1.05 16.69 6.88
CA LYS A 68 1.63 16.96 5.55
C LYS A 68 3.08 16.52 5.47
N ARG A 69 3.88 16.80 6.51
CA ARG A 69 5.29 16.39 6.58
C ARG A 69 5.46 14.87 6.62
N ARG A 70 4.65 14.16 7.42
CA ARG A 70 4.70 12.68 7.49
C ARG A 70 4.32 12.04 6.16
N ILE A 71 3.26 12.54 5.52
CA ILE A 71 2.83 12.03 4.20
C ILE A 71 3.92 12.29 3.15
N ARG A 72 4.38 13.53 2.99
CA ARG A 72 5.39 13.87 1.97
C ARG A 72 6.70 13.11 2.13
N ARG A 73 7.10 12.78 3.35
CA ARG A 73 8.31 11.96 3.61
C ARG A 73 8.13 10.49 3.24
N ALA A 74 6.90 9.99 3.20
CA ALA A 74 6.64 8.60 2.88
C ALA A 74 6.87 8.32 1.39
N ILE A 75 7.28 7.09 1.11
CA ILE A 75 7.47 6.58 -0.25
C ILE A 75 6.22 5.79 -0.59
N ALA A 76 5.52 6.22 -1.63
CA ALA A 76 4.38 5.52 -2.16
C ALA A 76 4.82 4.23 -2.87
N ALA A 77 3.88 3.30 -2.99
CA ALA A 77 4.00 2.08 -3.77
C ALA A 77 2.65 1.88 -4.46
N PRO A 78 2.56 0.98 -5.46
CA PRO A 78 1.27 0.55 -5.99
C PRO A 78 0.27 0.23 -4.86
N PRO A 79 -0.96 0.77 -4.91
CA PRO A 79 -1.98 0.47 -3.92
C PRO A 79 -2.26 -1.04 -3.87
N ARG A 80 -2.40 -1.61 -2.67
CA ARG A 80 -2.54 -3.06 -2.51
C ARG A 80 -3.76 -3.61 -3.23
N HIS A 81 -4.86 -2.87 -3.26
CA HIS A 81 -6.08 -3.30 -3.95
C HIS A 81 -5.88 -3.36 -5.47
N VAL A 82 -5.17 -2.40 -6.06
CA VAL A 82 -4.80 -2.41 -7.50
C VAL A 82 -3.94 -3.63 -7.83
N VAL A 83 -2.97 -3.94 -6.97
CA VAL A 83 -2.11 -5.14 -7.16
C VAL A 83 -2.96 -6.41 -7.12
N ILE A 84 -3.85 -6.55 -6.13
CA ILE A 84 -4.70 -7.75 -6.01
C ILE A 84 -5.69 -7.86 -7.16
N GLU A 85 -6.31 -6.76 -7.57
CA GLU A 85 -7.24 -6.73 -8.70
C GLU A 85 -6.55 -7.22 -9.98
N ALA A 86 -5.38 -6.67 -10.32
CA ALA A 86 -4.62 -7.12 -11.49
C ALA A 86 -4.21 -8.60 -11.37
N LEU A 87 -3.77 -9.07 -10.20
CA LEU A 87 -3.43 -10.48 -10.02
C LEU A 87 -4.63 -11.43 -10.18
N LEU A 88 -5.83 -10.99 -9.80
CA LEU A 88 -7.07 -11.76 -9.98
C LEU A 88 -7.50 -11.79 -11.44
N MET A 89 -7.41 -10.66 -12.14
CA MET A 89 -7.96 -10.48 -13.48
C MET A 89 -6.97 -10.90 -14.58
N GLU A 90 -5.68 -10.62 -14.40
CA GLU A 90 -4.63 -10.77 -15.42
C GLU A 90 -3.60 -11.85 -15.03
N GLY A 91 -3.66 -12.36 -13.80
CA GLY A 91 -2.71 -13.34 -13.28
C GLY A 91 -1.32 -12.77 -12.96
N VAL A 92 -1.04 -11.52 -13.33
CA VAL A 92 0.22 -10.82 -13.08
C VAL A 92 -0.05 -9.34 -12.78
N TYR A 93 0.92 -8.66 -12.18
CA TYR A 93 0.90 -7.19 -12.06
C TYR A 93 2.25 -6.62 -12.43
N GLU A 94 2.28 -5.68 -13.39
CA GLU A 94 3.51 -5.02 -13.84
C GLU A 94 3.45 -3.52 -13.55
N PHE A 95 4.55 -2.97 -13.04
CA PHE A 95 4.68 -1.53 -12.85
C PHE A 95 6.12 -1.07 -13.03
N ASP A 96 6.25 0.21 -13.39
CA ASP A 96 7.55 0.88 -13.47
C ASP A 96 7.95 1.42 -12.09
N THR A 97 9.10 0.95 -11.59
CA THR A 97 9.61 1.34 -10.27
C THR A 97 10.07 2.78 -10.20
N SER A 98 10.42 3.41 -11.32
CA SER A 98 10.82 4.82 -11.39
C SER A 98 9.69 5.78 -11.01
N ARG A 99 8.43 5.35 -11.18
CA ARG A 99 7.24 6.13 -10.80
C ARG A 99 7.07 6.29 -9.30
N TYR A 100 7.67 5.39 -8.51
CA TYR A 100 7.44 5.30 -7.07
C TYR A 100 8.71 5.56 -6.25
N PHE A 101 9.85 5.05 -6.71
CA PHE A 101 11.07 4.98 -5.90
C PHE A 101 12.10 6.02 -6.33
N PRO A 102 12.88 6.56 -5.37
CA PRO A 102 13.99 7.44 -5.70
C PRO A 102 14.99 6.78 -6.65
N GLU A 103 15.50 7.53 -7.64
CA GLU A 103 16.49 7.02 -8.61
C GLU A 103 17.73 6.45 -7.93
N ARG A 104 18.20 7.11 -6.87
CA ARG A 104 19.34 6.69 -6.04
C ARG A 104 19.18 5.32 -5.36
N TRP A 105 17.96 4.75 -5.35
CA TRP A 105 17.75 3.43 -4.76
C TRP A 105 18.22 2.33 -5.70
N THR A 106 19.10 1.47 -5.19
CA THR A 106 19.54 0.27 -5.89
C THR A 106 18.38 -0.72 -6.03
N ARG A 107 18.50 -1.67 -6.96
CA ARG A 107 17.51 -2.74 -7.14
C ARG A 107 17.24 -3.50 -5.84
N SER A 108 18.27 -3.85 -5.08
CA SER A 108 18.13 -4.55 -3.80
C SER A 108 17.31 -3.74 -2.78
N GLN A 109 17.51 -2.41 -2.70
CA GLN A 109 16.72 -1.54 -1.84
C GLN A 109 15.24 -1.50 -2.27
N ARG A 110 14.98 -1.43 -3.58
CA ARG A 110 13.62 -1.47 -4.14
C ARG A 110 12.94 -2.81 -3.84
N GLU A 111 13.63 -3.93 -4.06
CA GLU A 111 13.14 -5.28 -3.75
C GLU A 111 12.83 -5.43 -2.25
N HIS A 112 13.75 -4.99 -1.39
CA HIS A 112 13.55 -5.01 0.05
C HIS A 112 12.31 -4.21 0.45
N PHE A 113 12.14 -3.01 -0.09
CA PHE A 113 10.97 -2.18 0.14
C PHE A 113 9.66 -2.86 -0.32
N LEU A 114 9.66 -3.44 -1.51
CA LEU A 114 8.50 -4.12 -2.09
C LEU A 114 8.02 -5.31 -1.27
N ARG A 115 8.91 -6.06 -0.61
CA ARG A 115 8.52 -7.18 0.28
C ARG A 115 7.57 -6.76 1.40
N PHE A 116 7.63 -5.51 1.85
CA PHE A 116 6.74 -4.97 2.89
C PHE A 116 5.52 -4.23 2.35
N ARG A 117 5.49 -3.96 1.04
CA ARG A 117 4.46 -3.14 0.40
C ARG A 117 3.50 -3.95 -0.44
N LEU A 118 4.00 -4.95 -1.15
CA LEU A 118 3.14 -5.91 -1.83
C LEU A 118 2.22 -6.60 -0.83
N PRO A 119 0.99 -6.97 -1.25
CA PRO A 119 0.03 -7.67 -0.41
C PRO A 119 0.43 -9.15 -0.24
N THR A 120 1.64 -9.39 0.26
CA THR A 120 2.25 -10.72 0.42
C THR A 120 1.54 -11.58 1.45
N GLN A 121 0.59 -11.05 2.21
CA GLN A 121 -0.28 -11.82 3.10
C GLN A 121 -1.55 -12.34 2.42
N HIS A 122 -1.81 -11.90 1.19
CA HIS A 122 -2.94 -12.38 0.40
C HIS A 122 -2.67 -13.80 -0.11
N GLY A 123 -3.68 -14.68 -0.05
CA GLY A 123 -3.54 -16.10 -0.40
C GLY A 123 -3.09 -16.39 -1.84
N LEU A 124 -3.25 -15.42 -2.74
CA LEU A 124 -2.72 -15.48 -4.11
C LEU A 124 -1.19 -15.44 -4.15
N LEU A 125 -0.58 -14.64 -3.27
CA LEU A 125 0.87 -14.45 -3.24
C LEU A 125 1.55 -15.27 -2.14
N SER A 126 0.84 -15.60 -1.07
CA SER A 126 1.37 -16.41 0.02
C SER A 126 0.30 -17.31 0.60
N SER A 127 0.37 -18.58 0.23
CA SER A 127 -0.39 -19.66 0.86
C SER A 127 0.51 -20.90 0.96
N PRO A 128 0.06 -21.99 1.60
CA PRO A 128 0.81 -23.25 1.58
C PRO A 128 1.10 -23.78 0.18
N TYR A 129 0.34 -23.35 -0.82
CA TYR A 129 0.47 -23.81 -2.21
C TYR A 129 0.96 -22.72 -3.17
N ASN A 130 0.89 -21.44 -2.77
CA ASN A 130 1.28 -20.32 -3.60
C ASN A 130 2.46 -19.56 -2.99
N THR A 131 3.34 -19.11 -3.86
CA THR A 131 4.34 -18.09 -3.57
C THR A 131 4.34 -17.07 -4.70
N TYR A 132 5.26 -16.12 -4.67
CA TYR A 132 5.42 -15.16 -5.75
C TYR A 132 6.90 -14.97 -6.03
N ARG A 133 7.20 -14.55 -7.26
CA ARG A 133 8.52 -14.05 -7.63
C ARG A 133 8.40 -12.68 -8.29
N LEU A 134 9.48 -11.91 -8.18
CA LEU A 134 9.62 -10.64 -8.86
C LEU A 134 10.49 -10.86 -10.10
N GLU A 135 9.91 -10.65 -11.28
CA GLU A 135 10.66 -10.61 -12.53
C GLU A 135 11.01 -9.17 -12.87
N TRP A 136 12.28 -8.91 -13.18
CA TRP A 136 12.76 -7.56 -13.47
C TRP A 136 13.12 -7.42 -14.93
N GLN A 137 12.69 -6.31 -15.54
CA GLN A 137 13.05 -5.90 -16.88
C GLN A 137 13.40 -4.40 -16.85
N GLY A 138 14.70 -4.10 -16.70
CA GLY A 138 15.16 -2.72 -16.49
C GLY A 138 14.54 -2.10 -15.24
N THR A 139 13.76 -1.03 -15.42
CA THR A 139 13.06 -0.32 -14.34
C THR A 139 11.69 -0.93 -14.00
N ARG A 140 11.18 -1.84 -14.83
CA ARG A 140 9.90 -2.50 -14.61
C ARG A 140 10.06 -3.76 -13.79
N VAL A 141 9.08 -3.99 -12.94
CA VAL A 141 8.99 -5.21 -12.15
C VAL A 141 7.61 -5.82 -12.33
N ARG A 142 7.59 -7.14 -12.52
CA ARG A 142 6.39 -7.95 -12.65
C ARG A 142 6.27 -8.85 -11.42
N VAL A 143 5.10 -8.80 -10.79
CA VAL A 143 4.70 -9.68 -9.69
C VAL A 143 4.01 -10.88 -10.29
N VAL A 144 4.62 -12.06 -10.14
CA VAL A 144 4.11 -13.31 -10.72
C VAL A 144 3.81 -14.30 -9.61
N PRO A 145 2.54 -14.72 -9.43
CA PRO A 145 2.17 -15.85 -8.59
C PRO A 145 2.81 -17.14 -9.12
N VAL A 146 3.29 -17.98 -8.22
CA VAL A 146 3.96 -19.24 -8.53
C VAL A 146 3.36 -20.33 -7.65
N LYS A 147 2.91 -21.43 -8.27
CA LYS A 147 2.52 -22.62 -7.52
C LYS A 147 3.76 -23.33 -6.98
N ARG A 148 3.72 -23.69 -5.70
CA ARG A 148 4.73 -24.52 -5.07
C ARG A 148 4.58 -25.96 -5.57
N SER A 149 5.70 -26.66 -5.73
CA SER A 149 5.70 -28.09 -6.04
C SER A 149 5.20 -28.95 -4.89
N THR A 150 5.35 -28.47 -3.65
CA THR A 150 4.90 -29.14 -2.43
C THR A 150 4.21 -28.17 -1.49
N LYS A 151 3.32 -28.71 -0.64
CA LYS A 151 2.64 -27.95 0.41
C LYS A 151 3.68 -27.46 1.41
N HIS A 152 3.69 -26.16 1.69
CA HIS A 152 4.57 -25.54 2.66
C HIS A 152 3.76 -24.93 3.80
N ASP A 153 3.51 -25.71 4.84
CA ASP A 153 2.84 -25.21 6.04
C ASP A 153 3.78 -24.29 6.84
N PRO A 154 3.30 -23.10 7.27
CA PRO A 154 4.12 -22.19 8.06
C PRO A 154 4.39 -22.78 9.45
N VAL A 155 5.66 -22.85 9.85
CA VAL A 155 6.04 -23.29 11.19
C VAL A 155 5.83 -22.14 12.17
N ILE A 156 4.77 -22.20 12.98
CA ILE A 156 4.45 -21.20 13.99
C ILE A 156 5.26 -21.52 15.25
N ARG A 157 6.29 -20.71 15.54
CA ARG A 157 7.17 -20.89 16.71
C ARG A 157 6.85 -19.91 17.83
N THR A 158 6.23 -18.77 17.51
CA THR A 158 5.99 -17.70 18.48
C THR A 158 4.54 -17.23 18.51
N ARG A 159 4.11 -16.67 19.64
CA ARG A 159 2.79 -16.02 19.77
C ARG A 159 2.58 -14.88 18.76
N ARG A 160 3.67 -14.20 18.36
CA ARG A 160 3.64 -13.14 17.33
C ARG A 160 3.38 -13.71 15.94
N GLU A 161 3.97 -14.85 15.61
CA GLU A 161 3.70 -15.57 14.36
C GLU A 161 2.26 -16.09 14.33
N ALA A 162 1.79 -16.69 15.43
CA ALA A 162 0.40 -17.14 15.55
C ALA A 162 -0.60 -16.00 15.28
N LYS A 163 -0.39 -14.82 15.88
CA LYS A 163 -1.22 -13.63 15.63
C LYS A 163 -1.18 -13.14 14.19
N ARG A 164 -0.02 -13.23 13.52
CA ARG A 164 0.10 -12.86 12.10
C ARG A 164 -0.65 -13.82 11.18
N HIS A 165 -0.72 -15.11 11.54
CA HIS A 165 -1.49 -16.10 10.79
C HIS A 165 -3.00 -15.97 10.96
N LEU A 166 -3.47 -15.44 12.10
CA LEU A 166 -4.88 -15.09 12.30
C LEU A 166 -5.29 -13.84 11.52
N MET A 167 -4.35 -12.93 11.28
CA MET A 167 -4.58 -11.71 10.50
C MET A 167 -4.45 -12.04 9.02
N VAL A 168 -5.56 -12.38 8.36
CA VAL A 168 -5.66 -12.25 6.91
C VAL A 168 -6.15 -10.83 6.67
N PRO A 169 -5.30 -9.86 6.26
CA PRO A 169 -5.83 -8.65 5.67
C PRO A 169 -6.36 -9.06 4.30
N THR A 170 -7.58 -9.59 4.29
CA THR A 170 -8.38 -9.64 3.08
C THR A 170 -8.49 -8.20 2.60
N CYS A 171 -8.21 -7.97 1.33
CA CYS A 171 -8.28 -6.64 0.73
C CYS A 171 -9.74 -6.13 0.60
N PHE A 172 -10.67 -6.80 1.28
CA PHE A 172 -12.06 -6.42 1.48
C PHE A 172 -12.18 -5.81 2.89
#